data_AF-A0A2E4JSC0-F1
#
_entry.id   AF-A0A2E4JSC0-F1
#
_cell.length_a   1.000
_cell.length_b   1.000
_cell.length_c   1.000
_cell.angle_alpha   90.00
_cell.angle_beta   90.00
_cell.angle_gamma   90.00
#
_symmetry.space_group_name_H-M   'P 1'
#
loop_
_entity.id
_entity.type
_entity.pdbx_description
1 polymer ?
#
loop_
_entity_poly.entity_id
_entity_poly.type
_entity_poly.pdbx_seq_one_letter_code
_entity_poly.pdbx_strand_id
1 'polypeptide(L)'
;MINFLTMIDLKSGVIKDEKHELRGRSIANKMLIFPNAIGSSVGAYSVYALKMNRVAPKAMMCNKADITTASGCAIANIPLADQSNVDIFTIKSGVKVKLGENLLQVF
;
A
#
# COMPACT_ATOMS: atom_id res chain seq x y z
N MET A 1 -10.71 0.92 -0.76
CA MET A 1 -10.08 1.33 0.52
C MET A 1 -9.31 0.16 1.07
N ILE A 2 -8.25 0.37 1.86
CA ILE A 2 -7.45 -0.73 2.42
C ILE A 2 -7.33 -0.61 3.94
N ASN A 3 -7.51 -1.72 4.65
CA ASN A 3 -7.17 -1.89 6.06
C ASN A 3 -5.95 -2.79 6.20
N PHE A 4 -4.81 -2.22 6.56
CA PHE A 4 -3.54 -2.95 6.64
C PHE A 4 -3.53 -4.05 7.69
N LEU A 5 -4.33 -3.93 8.74
CA LEU A 5 -4.37 -4.90 9.83
C LEU A 5 -5.22 -6.12 9.49
N THR A 6 -6.41 -5.90 8.93
CA THR A 6 -7.39 -6.98 8.75
C THR A 6 -7.39 -7.58 7.36
N MET A 7 -7.09 -6.79 6.32
CA MET A 7 -7.26 -7.23 4.93
C MET A 7 -6.03 -7.92 4.36
N ILE A 8 -4.85 -7.74 4.95
CA ILE A 8 -3.60 -8.27 4.44
C ILE A 8 -3.05 -9.30 5.42
N ASP A 9 -2.66 -10.46 4.90
CA ASP A 9 -1.88 -11.42 5.66
C ASP A 9 -0.44 -10.89 5.81
N LEU A 10 -0.03 -10.59 7.05
CA LEU A 10 1.24 -9.93 7.31
C LEU A 10 2.47 -10.81 7.02
N LYS A 11 2.30 -12.14 6.89
CA LYS A 11 3.39 -13.08 6.61
C LYS A 11 3.64 -13.22 5.12
N SER A 12 2.58 -13.25 4.31
CA SER A 12 2.63 -13.47 2.86
C SER A 12 2.47 -12.19 2.03
N GLY A 13 1.95 -11.11 2.63
CA GLY A 13 1.58 -9.88 1.93
C GLY A 13 0.38 -10.06 1.00
N VAL A 14 -0.38 -11.14 1.14
CA VAL A 14 -1.56 -11.44 0.31
C VAL A 14 -2.80 -10.79 0.89
N ILE A 15 -3.61 -10.15 0.05
CA ILE A 15 -4.92 -9.63 0.44
C ILE A 15 -5.86 -10.81 0.68
N LYS A 16 -6.29 -10.98 1.93
CA LYS A 16 -7.17 -12.06 2.38
C LYS A 16 -8.64 -11.66 2.51
N ASP A 17 -8.96 -10.36 2.37
CA ASP A 17 -10.33 -9.88 2.43
C ASP A 17 -11.17 -10.45 1.28
N GLU A 18 -12.24 -11.17 1.63
CA GLU A 18 -13.10 -11.86 0.67
C GLU A 18 -13.88 -10.92 -0.25
N LYS A 19 -14.17 -9.70 0.23
CA LYS A 19 -14.98 -8.71 -0.47
C LYS A 19 -14.14 -7.74 -1.31
N HIS A 20 -12.82 -7.86 -1.24
CA HIS A 20 -11.92 -6.96 -1.97
C HIS A 20 -11.60 -7.51 -3.35
N GLU A 21 -11.63 -6.64 -4.36
CA GLU A 21 -11.34 -6.96 -5.76
C GLU A 21 -9.94 -7.56 -5.98
N LEU A 22 -9.00 -7.24 -5.08
CA LEU A 22 -7.62 -7.73 -5.12
C LEU A 22 -7.38 -8.98 -4.24
N ARG A 23 -8.42 -9.67 -3.78
CA ARG A 23 -8.30 -10.91 -2.99
C ARG A 23 -7.35 -11.90 -3.67
N GLY A 24 -6.47 -12.52 -2.89
CA GLY A 24 -5.51 -13.51 -3.35
C GLY A 24 -4.28 -12.92 -4.06
N ARG A 25 -4.24 -11.60 -4.28
CA ARG A 25 -3.06 -10.93 -4.83
C ARG A 25 -2.11 -10.51 -3.71
N SER A 26 -0.82 -10.70 -3.95
CA SER A 26 0.24 -10.16 -3.08
C SER A 26 0.56 -8.72 -3.45
N ILE A 27 0.75 -7.89 -2.42
CA ILE A 27 1.26 -6.50 -2.52
C ILE A 27 2.78 -6.43 -2.46
N ALA A 28 3.45 -7.55 -2.17
CA ALA A 28 4.89 -7.61 -2.00
C ALA A 28 5.62 -7.17 -3.27
N ASN A 29 6.63 -6.31 -3.11
CA ASN A 29 7.49 -5.80 -4.19
C ASN A 29 6.79 -4.97 -5.28
N LYS A 30 5.60 -4.44 -5.01
CA LYS A 30 4.74 -3.73 -5.97
C LYS A 30 4.41 -2.33 -5.53
N MET A 31 3.91 -1.50 -6.44
CA MET A 31 3.29 -0.24 -6.06
C MET A 31 1.84 -0.49 -5.66
N LEU A 32 1.49 -0.17 -4.41
CA LEU A 32 0.13 -0.28 -3.90
C LEU A 32 -0.56 1.07 -4.02
N ILE A 33 -1.64 1.13 -4.80
CA ILE A 33 -2.44 2.34 -5.00
C ILE A 33 -3.82 2.11 -4.37
N PHE A 34 -4.25 3.05 -3.53
CA PHE A 34 -5.54 2.95 -2.86
C PHE A 34 -6.11 4.35 -2.57
N PRO A 35 -7.44 4.55 -2.63
CA PRO A 35 -8.03 5.87 -2.42
C PRO A 35 -7.80 6.39 -1.01
N ASN A 36 -8.13 5.56 -0.02
CA ASN A 36 -8.00 5.86 1.40
C ASN A 36 -7.65 4.58 2.16
N ALA A 37 -6.84 4.74 3.21
CA ALA A 37 -6.66 3.74 4.23
C ALA A 37 -7.80 3.84 5.26
N ILE A 38 -8.21 2.71 5.82
CA ILE A 38 -9.16 2.64 6.92
C ILE A 38 -8.57 1.78 8.03
N GLY A 39 -8.80 2.18 9.27
CA GLY A 39 -8.26 1.47 10.42
C GLY A 39 -7.83 2.41 11.54
N SER A 40 -7.47 1.82 12.67
CA SER A 40 -7.00 2.53 13.85
C SER A 40 -5.46 2.69 13.84
N SER A 41 -4.88 3.22 14.92
CA SER A 41 -3.45 3.52 15.07
C SER A 41 -2.50 2.33 14.83
N VAL A 42 -3.02 1.10 14.92
CA VAL A 42 -2.29 -0.16 14.66
C VAL A 42 -1.96 -0.43 13.18
N GLY A 43 -2.48 0.38 12.25
CA GLY A 43 -2.12 0.30 10.84
C GLY A 43 -0.63 0.48 10.57
N ALA A 44 0.04 1.38 11.32
CA ALA A 44 1.46 1.66 11.16
C ALA A 44 2.33 0.43 11.46
N TYR A 45 1.99 -0.29 12.55
CA TYR A 45 2.66 -1.54 12.92
C TYR A 45 2.44 -2.63 11.87
N SER A 46 1.28 -2.65 11.21
CA SER A 46 1.00 -3.62 10.14
C SER A 46 1.88 -3.37 8.92
N VAL A 47 2.05 -2.11 8.52
CA VAL A 47 2.97 -1.72 7.43
C VAL A 47 4.42 -2.07 7.79
N TYR A 48 4.83 -1.80 9.02
CA TYR A 48 6.16 -2.18 9.49
C TYR A 48 6.37 -3.71 9.51
N ALA A 49 5.39 -4.47 9.99
CA ALA A 49 5.46 -5.93 10.01
C ALA A 49 5.60 -6.53 8.59
N LEU A 50 4.87 -5.97 7.61
CA LEU A 50 5.03 -6.36 6.20
C LEU A 50 6.46 -6.14 5.70
N LYS A 51 7.11 -5.05 6.11
CA LYS A 51 8.51 -4.75 5.77
C LYS A 51 9.46 -5.75 6.42
N MET A 52 9.28 -6.03 7.71
CA MET A 52 10.10 -7.01 8.44
C MET A 52 9.98 -8.42 7.86
N ASN A 53 8.79 -8.77 7.39
CA ASN A 53 8.52 -10.05 6.72
C ASN A 53 8.92 -10.05 5.23
N ARG A 54 9.52 -8.97 4.70
CA ARG A 54 9.96 -8.82 3.30
C ARG A 54 8.83 -8.98 2.27
N VAL A 55 7.60 -8.71 2.68
CA VAL A 55 6.38 -8.80 1.86
C VAL A 55 5.67 -7.45 1.73
N ALA A 56 6.36 -6.37 2.07
CA ALA A 56 5.88 -5.00 1.89
C ALA A 56 5.82 -4.58 0.41
N PRO A 57 4.96 -3.60 0.09
CA PRO A 57 5.01 -2.91 -1.19
C PRO A 57 6.33 -2.13 -1.33
N LYS A 58 6.74 -1.91 -2.59
CA LYS A 58 7.90 -1.06 -2.92
C LYS A 58 7.60 0.41 -2.74
N ALA A 59 6.36 0.83 -2.97
CA ALA A 59 5.86 2.16 -2.67
C ALA A 59 4.34 2.13 -2.53
N MET A 60 3.82 3.18 -1.91
CA MET A 60 2.40 3.36 -1.66
C MET A 60 1.95 4.71 -2.21
N MET A 61 0.74 4.76 -2.76
CA MET A 61 0.13 6.00 -3.22
C MET A 61 -1.34 6.05 -2.79
N CYS A 62 -1.75 7.20 -2.28
CA CYS A 62 -3.14 7.45 -1.90
C CYS A 62 -3.58 8.89 -2.18
N ASN A 63 -4.89 9.11 -2.23
CA ASN A 63 -5.45 10.46 -2.42
C ASN A 63 -5.35 11.31 -1.16
N LYS A 64 -5.37 10.65 0.00
CA LYS A 64 -5.22 11.26 1.31
C LYS A 64 -4.53 10.29 2.25
N ALA A 65 -3.30 10.61 2.65
CA ALA A 65 -2.60 9.85 3.67
C ALA A 65 -3.13 10.23 5.06
N ASP A 66 -3.46 9.22 5.88
CA ASP A 66 -3.64 9.44 7.32
C ASP A 66 -2.28 9.38 8.06
N ILE A 67 -2.24 9.94 9.27
CA ILE A 67 -1.02 10.01 10.10
C ILE A 67 -0.45 8.61 10.35
N THR A 68 -1.32 7.61 10.52
CA THR A 68 -0.94 6.21 10.78
C THR A 68 -0.21 5.60 9.58
N THR A 69 -0.73 5.80 8.38
CA THR A 69 -0.19 5.30 7.11
C THR A 69 1.13 5.99 6.81
N ALA A 70 1.18 7.33 6.96
CA ALA A 70 2.40 8.10 6.80
C ALA A 70 3.50 7.65 7.77
N SER A 71 3.16 7.48 9.06
CA SER A 71 4.10 7.00 10.08
C SER A 71 4.58 5.57 9.79
N GLY A 72 3.68 4.67 9.41
CA GLY A 72 4.01 3.30 9.03
C GLY A 72 4.97 3.24 7.85
N CYS A 73 4.71 4.04 6.81
CA CYS A 73 5.58 4.13 5.63
C CYS A 73 6.95 4.72 5.98
N ALA A 74 6.99 5.79 6.79
CA ALA A 74 8.23 6.41 7.25
C ALA A 74 9.11 5.43 8.03
N ILE A 75 8.54 4.72 9.01
CA ILE A 75 9.29 3.75 9.84
C ILE A 75 9.72 2.53 9.01
N ALA A 76 8.89 2.07 8.08
CA ALA A 76 9.18 0.94 7.20
C ALA A 76 10.13 1.30 6.04
N ASN A 77 10.51 2.57 5.90
CA ASN A 77 11.26 3.09 4.76
C ASN A 77 10.61 2.67 3.43
N ILE A 78 9.31 2.94 3.33
CA ILE A 78 8.48 2.74 2.14
C ILE A 78 8.10 4.12 1.62
N PRO A 79 8.46 4.48 0.37
CA PRO A 79 8.01 5.70 -0.24
C PRO A 79 6.49 5.79 -0.27
N LEU A 80 5.95 6.91 0.22
CA LEU A 80 4.52 7.22 0.20
C LEU A 80 4.31 8.49 -0.62
N ALA A 81 3.40 8.43 -1.57
CA ALA A 81 2.92 9.59 -2.32
C ALA A 81 1.49 9.91 -1.89
N ASP A 82 1.28 11.12 -1.39
CA ASP A 82 -0.04 11.68 -1.13
C ASP A 82 -0.36 12.65 -2.27
N GLN A 83 -1.34 12.31 -3.10
CA GLN A 83 -1.65 13.12 -4.28
C GLN A 83 -3.15 13.28 -4.47
N SER A 84 -3.67 14.33 -3.86
CA SER A 84 -5.08 14.73 -3.95
C SER A 84 -5.55 15.13 -5.35
N ASN A 85 -4.63 15.52 -6.24
CA ASN A 85 -4.93 15.99 -7.60
C ASN A 85 -4.73 14.94 -8.70
N VAL A 86 -4.39 13.69 -8.38
CA VAL A 86 -4.31 12.61 -9.37
C VAL A 86 -5.52 11.70 -9.21
N ASP A 87 -6.24 11.50 -10.31
CA ASP A 87 -7.27 10.47 -10.36
C ASP A 87 -6.61 9.09 -10.41
N ILE A 88 -6.34 8.53 -9.24
CA ILE A 88 -5.74 7.19 -9.11
C ILE A 88 -6.56 6.10 -9.79
N PHE A 89 -7.85 6.31 -10.06
CA PHE A 89 -8.71 5.33 -10.74
C PHE A 89 -8.38 5.22 -12.24
N THR A 90 -7.66 6.18 -12.81
CA THR A 90 -7.15 6.11 -14.19
C THR A 90 -5.92 5.21 -14.33
N ILE A 91 -5.26 4.88 -13.22
CA ILE A 91 -4.04 4.07 -13.22
C ILE A 91 -4.42 2.60 -13.28
N LYS A 92 -4.24 1.98 -14.45
CA LYS A 92 -4.51 0.54 -14.65
C LYS A 92 -3.40 -0.32 -14.02
N SER A 93 -3.78 -1.48 -13.48
CA SER A 93 -2.84 -2.54 -13.12
C SER A 93 -1.94 -2.90 -14.30
N GLY A 94 -0.64 -3.09 -14.05
CA GLY A 94 0.38 -3.42 -15.03
C GLY A 94 1.19 -2.23 -15.56
N VAL A 95 0.79 -0.99 -15.25
CA VAL A 95 1.50 0.23 -15.68
C VAL A 95 2.77 0.45 -14.85
N LYS A 96 3.82 0.99 -15.48
CA LYS A 96 5.01 1.45 -14.77
C LYS A 96 4.84 2.91 -14.36
N VAL A 97 4.96 3.20 -13.07
CA VAL A 97 4.91 4.54 -12.49
C VAL A 97 6.29 4.87 -11.94
N LYS A 98 6.77 6.09 -12.23
CA LYS A 98 8.02 6.61 -11.70
C LYS A 98 7.72 7.47 -10.48
N LEU A 99 8.27 7.11 -9.33
CA LEU A 99 8.19 7.87 -8.09
C LEU A 99 9.58 8.43 -7.77
N GLY A 100 9.80 9.73 -8.01
CA GLY A 100 11.13 10.33 -7.94
C GLY A 100 12.07 9.74 -9.00
N GLU A 101 13.19 9.15 -8.60
CA GLU A 101 14.11 8.43 -9.50
C GLU A 101 13.74 6.94 -9.69
N ASN A 102 12.82 6.40 -8.89
CA ASN A 102 12.51 4.97 -8.88
C ASN A 102 11.36 4.60 -9.84
N LEU A 103 11.60 3.64 -10.74
CA LEU A 103 10.58 3.02 -11.61
C LEU A 103 9.93 1.82 -10.90
N LEU A 104 8.60 1.86 -10.76
CA LEU A 104 7.80 0.84 -10.08
C LEU A 104 6.66 0.35 -10.97
N GLN A 105 6.19 -0.87 -10.77
CA GLN A 105 5.04 -1.43 -11.50
C GLN A 105 3.81 -1.47 -10.58
N VAL A 106 2.69 -0.97 -11.09
CA VAL A 106 1.37 -0.92 -10.44
C VAL A 106 0.63 -2.25 -10.64
N PHE A 107 -0.13 -2.71 -9.65
CA PHE A 107 -0.84 -3.99 -9.67
C PHE A 107 -2.27 -3.88 -9.18
#